data_AF-D3RPV1-F1
#
_entry.id   AF-D3RPV1-F1
#
_cell.length_a   1.000
_cell.length_b   1.000
_cell.length_c   1.000
_cell.angle_alpha   90.00
_cell.angle_beta   90.00
_cell.angle_gamma   90.00
#
_symmetry.space_group_name_H-M   'P 1'
#
loop_
_entity.id
_entity.type
_entity.pdbx_description
1 polymer ?
#
loop_
_entity_poly.entity_id
_entity_poly.type
_entity_poly.pdbx_seq_one_letter_code
_entity_poly.pdbx_strand_id
1 'polypeptide(L)'
;MKPSIGWSMALIALWLSGCASVSTDPREGGLAGGIKGLSTGAYDARIQEREDRLAVLRQVQGELETERNDLEYTKAQRQRKVAAERARVRRMNRDIAALNQRVDSLSASANRNDQRVRTLRTRVPQIQSQSARLQSDLDALEGSGLGDSEADLRRAQLEQQRASLQAEYDLLNQMSLDLAR
;
A
#
# COMPACT_ATOMS: atom_id res chain seq x y z
N MET A 1 36.98 -24.53 106.01
CA MET A 1 37.04 -23.65 104.82
C MET A 1 35.69 -23.75 104.12
N LYS A 2 34.88 -22.68 104.17
CA LYS A 2 33.51 -22.64 103.60
C LYS A 2 33.61 -22.22 102.13
N PRO A 3 33.22 -23.06 101.15
CA PRO A 3 33.00 -22.58 99.79
C PRO A 3 31.72 -21.75 99.76
N SER A 4 31.83 -20.60 99.12
CA SER A 4 30.92 -19.47 99.09
C SER A 4 29.65 -19.75 98.29
N ILE A 5 28.50 -19.57 98.93
CA ILE A 5 27.15 -19.58 98.35
C ILE A 5 27.00 -18.54 97.20
N GLY A 6 27.92 -17.56 97.11
CA GLY A 6 27.92 -16.54 96.08
C GLY A 6 28.22 -17.04 94.66
N TRP A 7 28.93 -18.16 94.49
CA TRP A 7 29.33 -18.61 93.14
C TRP A 7 28.17 -19.29 92.38
N SER A 8 27.26 -19.94 93.10
CA SER A 8 26.06 -20.57 92.50
C SER A 8 25.01 -19.55 92.04
N MET A 9 24.91 -18.37 92.68
CA MET A 9 23.98 -17.32 92.23
C MET A 9 24.45 -16.59 90.97
N ALA A 10 25.77 -16.41 90.79
CA ALA A 10 26.32 -15.75 89.60
C ALA A 10 26.15 -16.57 88.31
N LEU A 11 26.18 -17.90 88.42
CA LEU A 11 26.00 -18.81 87.29
C LEU A 11 24.54 -18.89 86.81
N ILE A 12 23.57 -18.75 87.71
CA ILE A 12 22.13 -18.72 87.37
C ILE A 12 21.76 -17.41 86.65
N ALA A 13 22.31 -16.27 87.09
CA ALA A 13 22.07 -14.98 86.43
C ALA A 13 22.62 -14.93 84.99
N LEU A 14 23.73 -15.62 84.72
CA LEU A 14 24.34 -15.67 83.38
C LEU A 14 23.51 -16.51 82.38
N TRP A 15 22.82 -17.55 82.85
CA TRP A 15 21.97 -18.40 82.00
C TRP A 15 20.63 -17.75 81.63
N LEU A 16 20.12 -16.83 82.46
CA LEU A 16 18.88 -16.07 82.19
C LEU A 16 19.06 -14.92 81.19
N SER A 17 20.30 -14.53 80.89
CA SER A 17 20.60 -13.41 79.98
C SER A 17 20.56 -13.79 78.49
N GLY A 18 20.54 -15.09 78.18
CA GLY A 18 20.48 -15.63 76.82
C GLY A 18 19.12 -15.51 76.13
N CYS A 19 18.05 -15.16 76.86
CA CYS A 19 16.71 -14.97 76.29
C CYS A 19 16.41 -13.53 75.83
N ALA A 20 17.36 -12.60 75.94
CA ALA A 20 17.11 -11.20 75.59
C ALA A 20 17.07 -10.93 74.07
N SER A 21 17.75 -11.76 73.25
CA SER A 21 17.82 -11.63 71.79
C SER A 21 16.82 -12.53 71.03
N VAL A 22 15.71 -12.91 71.67
CA VAL A 22 14.65 -13.67 70.98
C VAL A 22 14.05 -12.78 69.88
N SER A 23 14.11 -13.27 68.64
CA SER A 23 13.49 -12.66 67.45
C SER A 23 12.00 -12.43 67.70
N THR A 24 11.48 -11.27 67.29
CA THR A 24 10.05 -10.95 67.40
C THR A 24 9.22 -11.58 66.27
N ASP A 25 9.85 -12.39 65.41
CA ASP A 25 9.16 -13.25 64.47
C ASP A 25 8.84 -14.60 65.14
N PRO A 26 7.56 -14.98 65.31
CA PRO A 26 7.18 -16.29 65.84
C PRO A 26 7.71 -17.49 65.03
N ARG A 27 8.08 -17.29 63.74
CA ARG A 27 8.71 -18.33 62.91
C ARG A 27 10.18 -18.57 63.27
N GLU A 28 10.86 -17.59 63.85
CA GLU A 28 12.28 -17.66 64.21
C GLU A 28 12.50 -17.75 65.73
N GLY A 29 11.66 -17.08 66.53
CA GLY A 29 11.74 -16.99 67.99
C GLY A 29 10.75 -17.88 68.76
N GLY A 30 9.94 -18.69 68.07
CA GLY A 30 8.93 -19.57 68.68
C GLY A 30 7.87 -18.82 69.48
N LEU A 31 7.25 -19.50 70.46
CA LEU A 31 6.19 -18.92 71.30
C LEU A 31 6.63 -17.66 72.08
N ALA A 32 7.85 -17.66 72.63
CA ALA A 32 8.39 -16.50 73.35
C ALA A 32 8.61 -15.29 72.42
N GLY A 33 9.08 -15.53 71.18
CA GLY A 33 9.22 -14.50 70.14
C GLY A 33 7.88 -13.96 69.65
N GLY A 34 6.87 -14.83 69.54
CA GLY A 34 5.49 -14.44 69.24
C GLY A 34 4.89 -13.52 70.30
N ILE A 35 5.00 -13.87 71.58
CA ILE A 35 4.48 -13.04 72.70
C ILE A 35 5.23 -11.71 72.77
N LYS A 36 6.56 -11.72 72.63
CA LYS A 36 7.37 -10.50 72.59
C LYS A 36 6.96 -9.61 71.41
N GLY A 37 6.81 -10.18 70.22
CA GLY A 37 6.39 -9.47 69.01
C GLY A 37 4.97 -8.88 69.06
N LEU A 38 4.06 -9.51 69.81
CA LEU A 38 2.73 -8.95 70.11
C LEU A 38 2.83 -7.82 71.14
N SER A 39 3.63 -7.98 72.20
CA SER A 39 3.79 -6.94 73.24
C SER A 39 4.54 -5.69 72.76
N THR A 40 5.41 -5.82 71.77
CA THR A 40 6.23 -4.71 71.23
C THR A 40 5.66 -4.07 69.97
N GLY A 41 4.54 -4.58 69.44
CA GLY A 41 3.92 -4.08 68.19
C GLY A 41 4.67 -4.47 66.90
N ALA A 42 5.73 -5.29 67.00
CA ALA A 42 6.52 -5.70 65.83
C ALA A 42 5.72 -6.59 64.85
N TYR A 43 4.70 -7.30 65.33
CA TYR A 43 3.78 -8.03 64.46
C TYR A 43 2.93 -7.06 63.62
N ASP A 44 2.30 -6.08 64.25
CA ASP A 44 1.44 -5.11 63.59
C ASP A 44 2.21 -4.30 62.54
N ALA A 45 3.47 -3.93 62.83
CA ALA A 45 4.34 -3.26 61.87
C ALA A 45 4.57 -4.08 60.58
N ARG A 46 4.73 -5.41 60.69
CA ARG A 46 4.89 -6.30 59.52
C ARG A 46 3.59 -6.48 58.75
N ILE A 47 2.45 -6.50 59.45
CA ILE A 47 1.15 -6.55 58.79
C ILE A 47 0.94 -5.26 58.00
N GLN A 48 1.17 -4.10 58.61
CA GLN A 48 1.08 -2.80 57.95
C GLN A 48 1.99 -2.73 56.72
N GLU A 49 3.26 -3.13 56.83
CA GLU A 49 4.18 -3.14 55.69
C GLU A 49 3.68 -4.01 54.53
N ARG A 50 3.08 -5.16 54.83
CA ARG A 50 2.51 -6.06 53.81
C ARG A 50 1.25 -5.47 53.18
N GLU A 51 0.42 -4.83 53.97
CA GLU A 51 -0.77 -4.12 53.49
C GLU A 51 -0.40 -2.96 52.57
N ASP A 52 0.60 -2.16 52.96
CA ASP A 52 1.14 -1.06 52.15
C ASP A 52 1.73 -1.58 50.83
N ARG A 53 2.54 -2.65 50.87
CA ARG A 53 3.06 -3.30 49.66
C ARG A 53 1.95 -3.84 48.76
N LEU A 54 0.91 -4.45 49.33
CA LEU A 54 -0.23 -4.97 48.59
C LEU A 54 -1.03 -3.84 47.94
N ALA A 55 -1.19 -2.70 48.63
CA ALA A 55 -1.84 -1.51 48.09
C ALA A 55 -1.08 -0.97 46.87
N VAL A 56 0.25 -0.84 46.97
CA VAL A 56 1.11 -0.42 45.86
C VAL A 56 1.02 -1.40 44.68
N LEU A 57 1.08 -2.71 44.93
CA LEU A 57 0.96 -3.71 43.86
C LEU A 57 -0.39 -3.64 43.14
N ARG A 58 -1.48 -3.42 43.87
CA ARG A 58 -2.82 -3.24 43.28
C ARG A 58 -2.90 -1.98 42.43
N GLN A 59 -2.29 -0.88 42.88
CA GLN A 59 -2.22 0.35 42.09
C GLN A 59 -1.47 0.12 40.78
N VAL A 60 -0.25 -0.45 40.85
CA VAL A 60 0.55 -0.77 39.66
C VAL A 60 -0.20 -1.71 38.71
N GLN A 61 -0.93 -2.69 39.24
CA GLN A 61 -1.74 -3.58 38.42
C GLN A 61 -2.84 -2.83 37.67
N GLY A 62 -3.53 -1.88 38.32
CA GLY A 62 -4.54 -1.05 37.67
C GLY A 62 -3.97 -0.11 36.60
N GLU A 63 -2.80 0.46 36.85
CA GLU A 63 -2.07 1.29 35.88
C GLU A 63 -1.67 0.47 34.64
N LEU A 64 -1.07 -0.71 34.84
CA LEU A 64 -0.68 -1.62 33.76
C LEU A 64 -1.88 -2.12 32.95
N GLU A 65 -3.01 -2.40 33.59
CA GLU A 65 -4.23 -2.80 32.88
C GLU A 65 -4.77 -1.67 32.00
N THR A 66 -4.73 -0.44 32.50
CA THR A 66 -5.13 0.76 31.74
C THR A 66 -4.20 0.98 30.54
N GLU A 67 -2.88 0.92 30.76
CA GLU A 67 -1.89 1.05 29.69
C GLU A 67 -2.04 -0.04 28.63
N ARG A 68 -2.25 -1.29 29.05
CA ARG A 68 -2.50 -2.41 28.13
C ARG A 68 -3.72 -2.16 27.26
N ASN A 69 -4.81 -1.66 27.84
CA ASN A 69 -6.03 -1.38 27.10
C ASN A 69 -5.84 -0.25 26.09
N ASP A 70 -5.11 0.82 26.46
CA ASP A 70 -4.77 1.91 25.53
C ASP A 70 -3.88 1.42 24.37
N LEU A 71 -2.87 0.60 24.68
CA LEU A 71 -1.98 0.03 23.67
C LEU A 71 -2.73 -0.89 22.69
N GLU A 72 -3.63 -1.75 23.16
CA GLU A 72 -4.44 -2.60 22.29
C GLU A 72 -5.41 -1.77 21.45
N TYR A 73 -6.02 -0.71 22.00
CA TYR A 73 -6.84 0.23 21.23
C TYR A 73 -6.02 0.92 20.13
N THR A 74 -4.86 1.47 20.48
CA THR A 74 -3.96 2.15 19.53
C THR A 74 -3.47 1.21 18.44
N LYS A 75 -3.12 -0.03 18.81
CA LYS A 75 -2.71 -1.08 17.87
C LYS A 75 -3.84 -1.42 16.89
N ALA A 76 -5.07 -1.61 17.38
CA ALA A 76 -6.22 -1.87 16.52
C ALA A 76 -6.49 -0.71 15.54
N GLN A 77 -6.39 0.55 16.01
CA GLN A 77 -6.52 1.73 15.16
C GLN A 77 -5.42 1.79 14.08
N ARG A 78 -4.17 1.54 14.45
CA ARG A 78 -3.05 1.51 13.50
C ARG A 78 -3.22 0.39 12.47
N GLN A 79 -3.66 -0.80 12.88
CA GLN A 79 -3.93 -1.91 11.96
C GLN A 79 -5.02 -1.55 10.95
N ARG A 80 -6.11 -0.89 11.38
CA ARG A 80 -7.16 -0.39 10.47
C ARG A 80 -6.62 0.62 9.46
N LYS A 81 -5.79 1.58 9.91
CA LYS A 81 -5.13 2.56 9.02
C LYS A 81 -4.24 1.87 7.99
N VAL A 82 -3.40 0.93 8.41
CA VAL A 82 -2.53 0.16 7.51
C VAL A 82 -3.35 -0.63 6.49
N ALA A 83 -4.45 -1.26 6.91
CA ALA A 83 -5.33 -2.00 5.99
C ALA A 83 -5.97 -1.06 4.94
N ALA A 84 -6.43 0.12 5.35
CA ALA A 84 -6.99 1.13 4.47
C ALA A 84 -5.95 1.64 3.46
N GLU A 85 -4.75 1.99 3.92
CA GLU A 85 -3.67 2.44 3.02
C GLU A 85 -3.24 1.36 2.03
N ARG A 86 -3.13 0.09 2.49
CA ARG A 86 -2.87 -1.03 1.58
C ARG A 86 -3.96 -1.19 0.52
N ALA A 87 -5.22 -0.96 0.87
CA ALA A 87 -6.31 -0.99 -0.09
C ALA A 87 -6.21 0.18 -1.10
N ARG A 88 -5.82 1.37 -0.63
CA ARG A 88 -5.60 2.56 -1.46
C ARG A 88 -4.47 2.33 -2.47
N VAL A 89 -3.33 1.80 -2.03
CA VAL A 89 -2.20 1.46 -2.90
C VAL A 89 -2.61 0.42 -3.95
N ARG A 90 -3.34 -0.64 -3.56
CA ARG A 90 -3.84 -1.63 -4.54
C ARG A 90 -4.76 -1.02 -5.59
N ARG A 91 -5.63 -0.08 -5.20
CA ARG A 91 -6.49 0.65 -6.16
C ARG A 91 -5.64 1.49 -7.11
N MET A 92 -4.72 2.28 -6.58
CA MET A 92 -3.84 3.13 -7.38
C MET A 92 -3.01 2.30 -8.39
N ASN A 93 -2.50 1.14 -7.99
CA ASN A 93 -1.77 0.26 -8.91
C ASN A 93 -2.65 -0.27 -10.05
N ARG A 94 -3.93 -0.55 -9.80
CA ARG A 94 -4.88 -0.94 -10.87
C ARG A 94 -5.16 0.23 -11.80
N ASP A 95 -5.34 1.43 -11.25
CA ASP A 95 -5.60 2.64 -12.03
C ASP A 95 -4.39 2.97 -12.93
N ILE A 96 -3.16 2.83 -12.41
CA ILE A 96 -1.92 2.97 -13.19
C ILE A 96 -1.87 1.93 -14.33
N ALA A 97 -2.16 0.66 -14.04
CA ALA A 97 -2.16 -0.39 -15.06
C ALA A 97 -3.19 -0.11 -16.18
N ALA A 98 -4.39 0.33 -15.80
CA ALA A 98 -5.43 0.71 -16.76
C ALA A 98 -5.04 1.95 -17.58
N LEU A 99 -4.38 2.94 -16.96
CA LEU A 99 -3.90 4.12 -17.66
C LEU A 99 -2.80 3.78 -18.66
N ASN A 100 -1.85 2.91 -18.28
CA ASN A 100 -0.80 2.44 -19.20
C ASN A 100 -1.41 1.72 -20.42
N GLN A 101 -2.38 0.83 -20.21
CA GLN A 101 -3.09 0.18 -21.32
C GLN A 101 -3.78 1.18 -22.26
N ARG A 102 -4.38 2.25 -21.70
CA ARG A 102 -4.97 3.32 -22.51
C ARG A 102 -3.91 4.07 -23.31
N VAL A 103 -2.79 4.43 -22.69
CA VAL A 103 -1.66 5.08 -23.37
C VAL A 103 -1.15 4.21 -24.52
N ASP A 104 -0.95 2.91 -24.32
CA ASP A 104 -0.50 1.99 -25.36
C ASP A 104 -1.51 1.92 -26.52
N SER A 105 -2.81 1.85 -26.20
CA SER A 105 -3.87 1.81 -27.21
C SER A 105 -3.96 3.11 -28.03
N LEU A 106 -3.75 4.25 -27.38
CA LEU A 106 -3.73 5.56 -28.02
C LEU A 106 -2.49 5.73 -28.89
N SER A 107 -1.32 5.31 -28.39
CA SER A 107 -0.07 5.31 -29.16
C SER A 107 -0.17 4.43 -30.41
N ALA A 108 -0.73 3.22 -30.29
CA ALA A 108 -0.96 2.35 -31.44
C ALA A 108 -1.94 2.97 -32.45
N SER A 109 -2.97 3.66 -31.97
CA SER A 109 -3.93 4.35 -32.83
C SER A 109 -3.31 5.56 -33.53
N ALA A 110 -2.49 6.35 -32.83
CA ALA A 110 -1.73 7.45 -33.40
C ALA A 110 -0.78 6.96 -34.50
N ASN A 111 -0.03 5.88 -34.26
CA ASN A 111 0.85 5.28 -35.26
C ASN A 111 0.10 4.82 -36.52
N ARG A 112 -1.08 4.20 -36.36
CA ARG A 112 -1.95 3.83 -37.49
C ARG A 112 -2.43 5.06 -38.27
N ASN A 113 -2.84 6.11 -37.57
CA ASN A 113 -3.29 7.35 -38.19
C ASN A 113 -2.14 8.04 -38.94
N ASP A 114 -0.93 8.07 -38.39
CA ASP A 114 0.26 8.59 -39.06
C ASP A 114 0.58 7.83 -40.35
N GLN A 115 0.47 6.50 -40.33
CA GLN A 115 0.61 5.69 -41.54
C GLN A 115 -0.45 6.03 -42.59
N ARG A 116 -1.73 6.16 -42.19
CA ARG A 116 -2.82 6.56 -43.09
C ARG A 116 -2.57 7.95 -43.70
N VAL A 117 -2.12 8.91 -42.90
CA VAL A 117 -1.77 10.26 -43.38
C VAL A 117 -0.61 10.21 -44.38
N ARG A 118 0.43 9.40 -44.14
CA ARG A 118 1.53 9.22 -45.11
C ARG A 118 1.03 8.63 -46.42
N THR A 119 0.18 7.60 -46.37
CA THR A 119 -0.44 7.03 -47.57
C THR A 119 -1.23 8.07 -48.34
N LEU A 120 -2.07 8.86 -47.67
CA LEU A 120 -2.85 9.93 -48.30
C LEU A 120 -1.94 10.98 -48.96
N ARG A 121 -0.89 11.42 -48.26
CA ARG A 121 0.09 12.39 -48.79
C ARG A 121 0.81 11.91 -50.05
N THR A 122 1.02 10.61 -50.21
CA THR A 122 1.64 10.05 -51.41
C THR A 122 0.64 9.76 -52.53
N ARG A 123 -0.51 9.16 -52.21
CA ARG A 123 -1.49 8.69 -53.21
C ARG A 123 -2.28 9.81 -53.87
N VAL A 124 -2.70 10.81 -53.10
CA VAL A 124 -3.48 11.94 -53.64
C VAL A 124 -2.77 12.66 -54.79
N PRO A 125 -1.51 13.13 -54.65
CA PRO A 125 -0.82 13.78 -55.76
C PRO A 125 -0.51 12.83 -56.91
N GLN A 126 -0.28 11.54 -56.65
CA GLN A 126 -0.09 10.53 -57.71
C GLN A 126 -1.35 10.41 -58.58
N ILE A 127 -2.53 10.23 -57.96
CA ILE A 127 -3.80 10.14 -58.68
C ILE A 127 -4.08 11.43 -59.44
N GLN A 128 -3.86 12.59 -58.83
CA GLN A 128 -4.01 13.88 -59.51
C GLN A 128 -3.12 13.98 -60.76
N SER A 129 -1.87 13.55 -60.67
CA SER A 129 -0.95 13.56 -61.82
C SER A 129 -1.36 12.58 -62.92
N GLN A 130 -1.89 11.41 -62.57
CA GLN A 130 -2.37 10.42 -63.53
C GLN A 130 -3.65 10.89 -64.22
N SER A 131 -4.60 11.45 -63.46
CA SER A 131 -5.82 12.04 -64.01
C SER A 131 -5.52 13.18 -64.99
N ALA A 132 -4.55 14.05 -64.68
CA ALA A 132 -4.14 15.13 -65.59
C ALA A 132 -3.55 14.60 -66.90
N ARG A 133 -2.76 13.52 -66.84
CA ARG A 133 -2.21 12.86 -68.04
C ARG A 133 -3.31 12.22 -68.88
N LEU A 134 -4.20 11.44 -68.26
CA LEU A 134 -5.33 10.82 -68.95
C LEU A 134 -6.23 11.85 -69.62
N GLN A 135 -6.43 13.01 -68.98
CA GLN A 135 -7.22 14.09 -69.56
C GLN A 135 -6.53 14.69 -70.79
N SER A 136 -5.22 14.93 -70.72
CA SER A 136 -4.44 15.37 -71.89
C SER A 136 -4.46 14.34 -73.03
N ASP A 137 -4.40 13.05 -72.72
CA ASP A 137 -4.46 11.98 -73.73
C ASP A 137 -5.84 11.95 -74.41
N LEU A 138 -6.93 12.08 -73.64
CA LEU A 138 -8.30 12.18 -74.15
C LEU A 138 -8.49 13.41 -75.04
N ASP A 139 -8.03 14.58 -74.60
CA ASP A 139 -8.13 15.83 -75.36
C ASP A 139 -7.37 15.74 -76.70
N ALA A 140 -6.20 15.08 -76.71
CA ALA A 140 -5.43 14.85 -77.93
C ALA A 140 -6.14 13.89 -78.92
N LEU A 141 -6.80 12.85 -78.40
CA LEU A 141 -7.64 11.93 -79.19
C LEU A 141 -8.83 12.68 -79.81
N GLU A 142 -9.52 13.52 -79.05
CA GLU A 142 -10.64 14.34 -79.53
C GLU A 142 -10.22 15.35 -80.61
N GLY A 143 -9.04 15.98 -80.44
CA GLY A 143 -8.50 16.94 -81.40
C GLY A 143 -8.00 16.34 -82.73
N SER A 144 -7.75 15.02 -82.76
CA SER A 144 -7.21 14.33 -83.95
C SER A 144 -8.20 14.14 -85.11
N GLY A 145 -9.50 14.37 -84.87
CA GLY A 145 -10.52 14.54 -85.92
C GLY A 145 -10.82 13.33 -86.81
N LEU A 146 -10.25 12.16 -86.54
CA LEU A 146 -10.46 10.93 -87.32
C LEU A 146 -10.88 9.80 -86.38
N GLY A 147 -12.19 9.53 -86.33
CA GLY A 147 -12.78 8.40 -85.61
C GLY A 147 -12.58 7.10 -86.37
N ASP A 148 -11.40 6.49 -86.21
CA ASP A 148 -11.19 5.07 -86.51
C ASP A 148 -11.57 4.22 -85.28
N SER A 149 -12.02 2.99 -85.52
CA SER A 149 -12.40 1.99 -84.52
C SER A 149 -11.34 1.78 -83.42
N GLU A 150 -10.05 1.93 -83.75
CA GLU A 150 -8.95 1.85 -82.79
C GLU A 150 -8.90 3.06 -81.83
N ALA A 151 -9.17 4.27 -82.34
CA ALA A 151 -9.23 5.49 -81.53
C ALA A 151 -10.41 5.45 -80.55
N ASP A 152 -11.56 4.93 -80.99
CA ASP A 152 -12.74 4.75 -80.14
C ASP A 152 -12.50 3.72 -79.02
N LEU A 153 -11.87 2.59 -79.34
CA LEU A 153 -11.47 1.59 -78.33
C LEU A 153 -10.50 2.18 -77.32
N ARG A 154 -9.52 2.97 -77.78
CA ARG A 154 -8.53 3.61 -76.90
C ARG A 154 -9.19 4.64 -75.98
N ARG A 155 -10.13 5.44 -76.51
CA ARG A 155 -10.91 6.40 -75.71
C ARG A 155 -11.71 5.71 -74.62
N ALA A 156 -12.43 4.64 -74.96
CA ALA A 156 -13.19 3.85 -73.98
C ALA A 156 -12.29 3.30 -72.86
N GLN A 157 -11.09 2.83 -73.19
CA GLN A 157 -10.11 2.38 -72.18
C GLN A 157 -9.65 3.50 -71.25
N LEU A 158 -9.35 4.69 -71.79
CA LEU A 158 -8.90 5.84 -70.98
C LEU A 158 -10.01 6.37 -70.08
N GLU A 159 -11.25 6.38 -70.56
CA GLU A 159 -12.43 6.73 -69.76
C GLU A 159 -12.63 5.74 -68.60
N GLN A 160 -12.47 4.44 -68.87
CA GLN A 160 -12.52 3.42 -67.81
C GLN A 160 -11.41 3.61 -66.77
N GLN A 161 -10.18 3.91 -67.20
CA GLN A 161 -9.07 4.22 -66.29
C GLN A 161 -9.37 5.47 -65.44
N ARG A 162 -9.90 6.53 -66.05
CA ARG A 162 -10.31 7.76 -65.35
C ARG A 162 -11.36 7.46 -64.28
N ALA A 163 -12.39 6.69 -64.62
CA ALA A 163 -13.44 6.31 -63.68
C ALA A 163 -12.88 5.50 -62.50
N SER A 164 -11.92 4.59 -62.75
CA SER A 164 -11.27 3.83 -61.69
C SER A 164 -10.45 4.71 -60.73
N LEU A 165 -9.74 5.72 -61.25
CA LEU A 165 -8.97 6.66 -60.45
C LEU A 165 -9.85 7.61 -59.64
N GLN A 166 -10.99 8.02 -60.18
CA GLN A 166 -11.99 8.79 -59.44
C GLN A 166 -12.51 7.99 -58.25
N ALA A 167 -12.83 6.71 -58.43
CA ALA A 167 -13.24 5.84 -57.34
C ALA A 167 -12.14 5.67 -56.26
N GLU A 168 -10.86 5.54 -56.64
CA GLU A 168 -9.75 5.50 -55.68
C GLU A 168 -9.63 6.83 -54.92
N TYR A 169 -9.75 7.97 -55.60
CA TYR A 169 -9.71 9.29 -54.97
C TYR A 169 -10.83 9.48 -53.95
N ASP A 170 -12.07 9.08 -54.28
CA ASP A 170 -13.21 9.19 -53.38
C ASP A 170 -13.03 8.34 -52.11
N LEU A 171 -12.47 7.13 -52.26
CA LEU A 171 -12.13 6.27 -51.12
C LEU A 171 -11.08 6.92 -50.21
N LEU A 172 -10.05 7.52 -50.78
CA LEU A 172 -9.02 8.24 -50.01
C LEU A 172 -9.59 9.47 -49.32
N ASN A 173 -10.51 10.19 -49.96
CA ASN A 173 -11.21 11.31 -49.36
C ASN A 173 -12.05 10.86 -48.15
N GLN A 174 -12.76 9.75 -48.28
CA GLN A 174 -13.50 9.15 -47.17
C GLN A 174 -12.56 8.77 -46.01
N MET A 175 -11.42 8.15 -46.30
CA MET A 175 -10.40 7.87 -45.28
C MET A 175 -9.89 9.13 -44.58
N SER A 176 -9.80 10.26 -45.29
CA SER A 176 -9.37 11.54 -44.71
C SER A 176 -10.42 12.13 -43.75
N LEU A 177 -11.70 12.00 -44.10
CA LEU A 177 -12.82 12.43 -43.24
C LEU A 177 -12.89 11.58 -41.97
N ASP A 178 -12.64 10.28 -42.07
CA ASP A 178 -12.59 9.37 -40.91
C ASP A 178 -11.39 9.63 -39.98
N LEU A 179 -10.33 10.29 -40.47
CA LEU A 179 -9.21 10.73 -39.62
C LEU A 179 -9.51 12.04 -38.87
N ALA A 180 -10.46 12.83 -39.37
CA ALA A 180 -10.81 14.14 -38.82
C ALA A 180 -11.92 14.08 -37.74
N ARG A 181 -12.51 12.90 -37.52
CA ARG A 181 -13.52 12.62 -36.49
C ARG A 181 -12.88 12.01 -35.26
#